data_AF-A0A8J5MR88-F1
#
_entry.id   AF-A0A8J5MR88-F1
#
_cell.length_a   1.000
_cell.length_b   1.000
_cell.length_c   1.000
_cell.angle_alpha   90.00
_cell.angle_beta   90.00
_cell.angle_gamma   90.00
#
_symmetry.space_group_name_H-M   'P 1'
#
loop_
_entity.id
_entity.type
_entity.pdbx_description
1 polymer ?
#
loop_
_entity_poly.entity_id
_entity_poly.type
_entity_poly.pdbx_seq_one_letter_code
_entity_poly.pdbx_strand_id
1 'polypeptide(L)' 'MSNALAFGIVTIVPVVVGAMTSNQSLEEWQSVFWLTGVVYVVTSAVFVIFGSTDIQPWNFPQEDETQQPSEEETEFL' A
#
# COMPACT_ATOMS: atom_id res chain seq x y z
N MET A 1 5.97 -6.17 -19.99
CA MET A 1 6.20 -4.72 -20.20
C MET A 1 5.67 -3.85 -19.04
N SER A 2 5.53 -4.38 -17.82
CA SER A 2 4.95 -3.63 -16.68
C SER A 2 5.95 -2.72 -15.95
N ASN A 3 7.25 -2.97 -16.07
CA ASN A 3 8.27 -2.30 -15.24
C ASN A 3 8.49 -0.82 -15.63
N ALA A 4 8.14 -0.42 -16.86
CA ALA A 4 8.38 0.93 -17.37
C ALA A 4 7.52 2.01 -16.67
N LEU A 5 6.25 1.70 -16.40
CA LEU A 5 5.35 2.61 -15.69
C LEU A 5 5.78 2.80 -14.23
N ALA A 6 6.38 1.77 -13.62
CA ALA A 6 6.91 1.85 -12.27
C ALA A 6 8.11 2.81 -12.16
N PHE A 7 8.99 2.87 -13.16
CA PHE A 7 10.13 3.79 -13.15
C PHE A 7 9.71 5.28 -13.20
N GLY A 8 8.68 5.60 -13.99
CA GLY A 8 8.26 7.00 -14.21
C GLY A 8 7.70 7.66 -12.94
N ILE A 9 6.88 6.94 -12.18
CA ILE A 9 6.25 7.46 -10.96
C ILE A 9 7.29 7.60 -9.83
N VAL A 10 8.20 6.62 -9.69
CA VAL A 10 9.19 6.63 -8.59
C VAL A 10 10.28 7.70 -8.80
N THR A 11 10.59 8.06 -10.04
CA THR A 11 11.63 9.08 -10.35
C THR A 11 11.24 10.48 -9.86
N ILE A 12 9.96 10.75 -9.66
CA ILE A 12 9.47 12.08 -9.24
C ILE A 12 9.82 12.35 -7.77
N VAL A 13 9.87 11.31 -6.93
CA VAL A 13 10.06 11.48 -5.48
C VAL A 13 11.42 12.11 -5.13
N PRO A 14 12.58 11.63 -5.64
CA PRO A 14 13.86 12.28 -5.37
C PRO A 14 13.96 13.73 -5.85
N VAL A 15 13.28 14.07 -6.96
CA VAL A 15 13.25 15.44 -7.51
C VAL A 15 12.50 16.37 -6.56
N VAL A 16 11.34 15.93 -6.07
CA VAL A 16 10.54 16.70 -5.11
C VAL A 16 11.26 16.85 -3.77
N VAL A 17 11.83 15.76 -3.24
CA VAL A 17 12.60 15.80 -1.99
C VAL A 17 13.80 16.75 -2.13
N GLY A 18 14.54 16.67 -3.25
CA GLY A 18 15.67 17.56 -3.52
C GLY A 18 15.26 19.04 -3.61
N ALA A 19 14.08 19.34 -4.15
CA ALA A 19 13.55 20.70 -4.16
C ALA A 19 13.16 21.20 -2.75
N MET A 20 12.58 20.31 -1.92
CA MET A 20 12.18 20.63 -0.55
C MET A 20 13.37 20.81 0.41
N THR A 21 14.48 20.09 0.19
CA THR A 21 15.67 20.12 1.05
C THR A 21 16.82 20.92 0.43
N SER A 22 16.52 22.11 -0.09
CA SER A 22 17.49 22.94 -0.82
C SER A 22 18.65 23.41 0.07
N ASN A 23 18.41 23.68 1.35
CA ASN A 23 19.43 24.13 2.30
C ASN A 23 19.94 23.00 3.21
N GLN A 24 19.44 21.77 3.01
CA GLN A 24 19.77 20.58 3.80
C GLN A 24 19.57 20.80 5.31
N SER A 25 18.61 21.66 5.67
CA SER A 25 18.35 22.00 7.07
C SER A 25 17.50 20.94 7.75
N LEU A 26 17.59 20.86 9.09
CA LEU A 26 16.79 19.91 9.87
C LEU A 26 15.28 20.17 9.71
N GLU A 27 14.88 21.44 9.62
CA GLU A 27 13.48 21.85 9.45
C GLU A 27 12.90 21.41 8.08
N GLU A 28 13.70 21.49 7.02
CA GLU A 28 13.31 20.99 5.69
C GLU A 28 13.08 19.48 5.73
N TRP A 29 13.97 18.72 6.39
CA TRP A 29 13.82 17.28 6.55
C TRP A 29 12.60 16.91 7.38
N GLN A 30 12.32 17.63 8.48
CA GLN A 30 11.10 17.44 9.26
C GLN A 30 9.84 17.60 8.39
N SER A 31 9.83 18.59 7.51
CA SER A 31 8.71 18.83 6.59
C SER A 31 8.53 17.67 5.60
N VAL A 32 9.62 17.10 5.08
CA VAL A 32 9.57 15.89 4.23
C VAL A 32 8.99 14.71 4.99
N PHE A 33 9.44 14.46 6.23
CA PHE A 33 8.93 13.36 7.04
C PHE A 33 7.44 13.48 7.35
N TRP A 34 6.98 14.69 7.69
CA TRP A 34 5.55 14.93 7.92
C TRP A 34 4.73 14.69 6.66
N LEU A 35 5.20 15.18 5.51
CA LEU A 35 4.54 14.94 4.22
C LEU A 35 4.43 13.44 3.92
N THR A 36 5.53 12.70 4.03
CA THR A 36 5.55 11.25 3.81
C THR A 36 4.63 10.52 4.80
N GLY A 37 4.64 10.92 6.07
CA GLY A 37 3.77 10.36 7.10
C GLY A 37 2.29 10.54 6.76
N VAL A 38 1.87 11.74 6.34
CA VAL A 38 0.48 12.00 5.92
C VAL A 38 0.10 11.15 4.71
N VAL A 39 0.97 11.04 3.69
CA VAL A 39 0.71 10.21 2.50
C VAL A 39 0.50 8.75 2.88
N TYR A 40 1.32 8.21 3.79
CA TYR A 40 1.14 6.84 4.27
C TYR A 40 -0.16 6.67 5.04
N VAL A 41 -0.47 7.57 5.98
CA VAL A 41 -1.73 7.48 6.75
C VAL A 41 -2.94 7.51 5.82
N VAL A 42 -2.96 8.41 4.84
CA VAL A 42 -4.07 8.51 3.87
C VAL A 42 -4.17 7.23 3.02
N THR A 43 -3.05 6.75 2.49
CA THR A 43 -3.04 5.53 1.67
C THR A 43 -3.48 4.31 2.47
N SER A 44 -3.00 4.17 3.69
CA SER A 44 -3.44 3.14 4.63
C SER A 44 -4.92 3.26 4.97
N ALA A 45 -5.43 4.47 5.20
CA ALA A 45 -6.85 4.69 5.47
C ALA A 45 -7.72 4.28 4.27
N VAL A 46 -7.32 4.63 3.05
CA VAL A 46 -8.01 4.18 1.83
C VAL A 46 -8.01 2.65 1.76
N PHE A 47 -6.87 2.00 2.01
CA PHE A 47 -6.80 0.54 2.03
C PHE A 47 -7.70 -0.08 3.12
N VAL A 48 -7.73 0.48 4.32
CA VAL A 48 -8.59 -0.02 5.41
C VAL A 48 -10.08 0.13 5.09
N ILE A 49 -10.48 1.20 4.39
CA ILE A 49 -11.89 1.46 4.07
C ILE A 49 -12.37 0.60 2.89
N PHE A 50 -11.53 0.42 1.86
CA PHE A 50 -11.94 -0.20 0.59
C PHE A 50 -11.34 -1.59 0.33
N GLY A 51 -10.34 -2.01 1.10
CA GLY A 51 -9.70 -3.31 0.95
C GLY A 51 -10.62 -4.44 1.40
N SER A 52 -10.55 -5.57 0.70
CA SER A 52 -11.15 -6.84 1.14
C SER A 52 -10.04 -7.80 1.55
N THR A 53 -10.29 -8.54 2.62
CA THR A 53 -9.43 -9.64 3.09
C THR A 53 -9.89 -11.00 2.58
N ASP A 54 -10.94 -11.04 1.76
CA ASP A 54 -11.47 -12.28 1.21
C ASP A 54 -10.49 -12.87 0.21
N ILE A 55 -10.46 -14.20 0.14
CA ILE A 55 -9.63 -14.91 -0.82
C ILE A 55 -10.13 -14.55 -2.21
N GLN A 56 -9.26 -13.94 -2.99
CA GLN A 56 -9.61 -13.48 -4.33
C GLN A 56 -9.74 -14.70 -5.28
N PRO A 57 -10.66 -14.68 -6.27
CA PRO A 57 -10.94 -15.85 -7.12
C PRO A 57 -9.75 -16.40 -7.92
N TRP A 58 -8.73 -15.58 -8.14
CA TRP A 58 -7.49 -15.98 -8.83
C TRP A 58 -6.41 -16.51 -7.89
N ASN A 59 -6.68 -16.62 -6.58
CA ASN A 59 -5.72 -17.07 -5.58
C ASN A 59 -5.40 -18.57 -5.68
N PHE A 60 -6.33 -19.37 -6.19
CA PHE A 60 -6.11 -20.79 -6.47
C PHE A 60 -6.08 -21.02 -7.99
N PRO A 61 -5.08 -21.76 -8.53
CA PRO A 61 -5.19 -22.29 -9.88
C PRO A 61 -6.46 -23.13 -9.97
N GLN A 62 -7.15 -23.07 -11.12
CA GLN A 62 -8.34 -23.89 -11.39
C GLN A 62 -7.96 -25.38 -11.40
N GLU A 63 -7.86 -25.97 -10.23
CA GLU A 63 -7.97 -27.41 -10.01
C GLU A 63 -9.09 -27.58 -9.00
N ASP A 64 -10.26 -27.86 -9.57
CA ASP A 64 -11.42 -28.53 -8.98
C ASP A 64 -12.11 -27.92 -7.74
N GLU A 65 -13.41 -27.72 -7.94
CA GLU A 65 -14.47 -27.67 -6.96
C GLU A 65 -14.18 -28.52 -5.70
N THR A 66 -13.81 -27.90 -4.59
CA THR A 66 -14.33 -28.16 -3.22
C THR A 66 -13.38 -27.55 -2.18
N GLN A 67 -13.85 -26.48 -1.52
CA GLN A 67 -13.80 -26.31 -0.05
C GLN A 67 -14.17 -24.86 0.26
N GLN A 68 -15.47 -24.66 0.51
CA GLN A 68 -15.92 -23.59 1.39
C GLN A 68 -15.28 -23.85 2.77
N PRO A 69 -14.53 -22.91 3.36
CA PRO A 69 -14.22 -22.99 4.78
C PRO A 69 -15.54 -22.78 5.54
N SER A 70 -15.94 -23.83 6.23
CA SER A 70 -17.09 -23.90 7.10
C SER A 70 -17.07 -22.76 8.13
N GLU A 71 -18.19 -22.06 8.23
CA GLU A 71 -18.63 -21.40 9.46
C GLU A 71 -18.82 -22.48 10.54
N GLU A 72 -17.74 -22.94 11.16
CA GLU A 72 -17.82 -23.93 12.26
C GLU A 72 -16.64 -23.77 13.22
N GLU A 73 -16.41 -22.55 13.73
CA GLU A 73 -15.60 -22.33 14.95
C GLU A 73 -16.16 -21.14 15.76
N THR A 74 -17.48 -21.15 16.02
CA THR A 74 -18.09 -20.30 17.05
C THR A 74 -19.25 -21.01 17.75
N GLU A 75 -19.25 -22.35 17.79
CA GLU A 75 -20.19 -23.15 18.59
C GLU A 75 -19.51 -24.04 19.63
N PHE A 76 -18.23 -23.81 19.98
CA PHE A 76 -17.66 -24.44 21.17
C PHE A 76 -16.66 -23.51 21.87
N LEU A 77 -17.18 -22.80 22.89
CA LEU A 77 -16.52 -22.11 24.01
C LEU A 77 -16.12 -20.64 23.82
#